data_AF-A0A3A0ADY1-F1
#
_entry.id   AF-A0A3A0ADY1-F1
#
_cell.length_a   1.000
_cell.length_b   1.000
_cell.length_c   1.000
_cell.angle_alpha   90.00
_cell.angle_beta   90.00
_cell.angle_gamma   90.00
#
_symmetry.space_group_name_H-M   'P 1'
#
loop_
_entity.id
_entity.type
_entity.pdbx_description
1 polymer ?
#
loop_
_entity_poly.entity_id
_entity_poly.type
_entity_poly.pdbx_seq_one_letter_code
_entity_poly.pdbx_strand_id
1 'polypeptide(L)'
;MPIRNKLTGLLTEQPETPPPQPTWETHIVIPLVQNLAGGIAVFALCWTITVGLGRYFLWDVILRELSFWSAVIGGTVTALMTIVRFFGDELGLLAAAYRLGKRSADSQINALIAENEQLRATAREMRGTTSHKTQEMIERIDQAQNDAEHLLALAYGGQSIAREQVKAYIPQRSWERAVQLLMASGCLDQNRYLAEPNLALALGRLRSYTDTDRQRATHESWRPAWYVKAKH
;
A
#
# COMPACT_ATOMS: atom_id res chain seq x y z
N MET A 1 3.54 1.10 19.98
CA MET A 1 3.87 1.62 18.63
C MET A 1 5.35 1.34 18.32
N PRO A 2 5.71 0.24 17.63
CA PRO A 2 7.12 -0.09 17.36
C PRO A 2 7.51 -0.11 15.87
N ILE A 3 6.73 0.52 14.98
CA ILE A 3 6.99 0.43 13.52
C ILE A 3 7.93 1.54 13.03
N ARG A 4 8.00 2.68 13.74
CA ARG A 4 8.78 3.86 13.28
C ARG A 4 10.31 3.64 13.32
N ASN A 5 10.81 2.74 14.15
CA ASN A 5 12.26 2.47 14.28
C ASN A 5 12.79 1.41 13.29
N LYS A 6 11.92 0.66 12.60
CA LYS A 6 12.38 -0.34 11.61
C LYS A 6 12.69 0.25 10.23
N LEU A 7 12.20 1.45 9.93
CA LEU A 7 12.45 2.13 8.65
C LEU A 7 13.74 2.97 8.65
N THR A 8 14.18 3.43 9.82
CA THR A 8 15.42 4.23 9.95
C THR A 8 16.70 3.40 9.81
N GLY A 9 16.65 2.08 9.98
CA GLY A 9 17.80 1.18 9.78
C GLY A 9 18.02 0.72 8.33
N LEU A 10 17.02 0.87 7.45
CA LEU A 10 17.12 0.46 6.04
C LEU A 10 17.68 1.55 5.12
N LEU A 11 17.84 2.78 5.63
CA LEU A 11 18.51 3.90 4.95
C LEU A 11 19.95 4.05 5.46
N THR A 12 20.64 2.93 5.68
CA THR A 12 22.10 3.00 5.82
C THR A 12 22.59 3.32 4.41
N GLU A 13 22.85 4.61 4.13
CA GLU A 13 23.55 5.07 2.94
C GLU A 13 24.87 4.28 2.87
N GLN A 14 24.84 3.20 2.08
CA GLN A 14 26.04 2.48 1.73
C GLN A 14 26.92 3.51 1.03
N PRO A 15 28.13 3.80 1.52
CA PRO A 15 29.00 4.76 0.85
C PRO A 15 29.19 4.25 -0.56
N GLU A 16 28.61 4.97 -1.53
CA GLU A 16 28.75 4.68 -2.95
C GLU A 16 30.24 4.83 -3.24
N THR A 17 30.96 3.71 -3.30
CA THR A 17 32.30 3.69 -3.85
C THR A 17 32.17 4.23 -5.26
N PRO A 18 32.83 5.36 -5.59
CA PRO A 18 32.73 5.93 -6.92
C PRO A 18 33.12 4.83 -7.93
N PRO A 19 32.35 4.68 -9.03
CA PRO A 19 32.67 3.66 -10.03
C PRO A 19 34.13 3.83 -10.45
N PRO A 20 34.86 2.72 -10.70
CA PRO A 20 36.26 2.77 -11.04
C PRO A 20 36.47 3.78 -12.17
N GLN A 21 37.42 4.69 -11.99
CA GLN A 21 37.67 5.72 -12.99
C GLN A 21 38.02 5.03 -14.32
N PRO A 22 37.36 5.42 -15.41
CA PRO A 22 37.58 4.75 -16.67
C PRO A 22 39.02 4.96 -17.15
N THR A 23 39.68 3.88 -17.55
CA THR A 23 41.02 3.95 -18.13
C THR A 23 40.92 4.06 -19.65
N TRP A 24 41.95 4.61 -20.29
CA TRP A 24 42.03 4.69 -21.76
C TRP A 24 41.90 3.29 -22.42
N GLU A 25 42.35 2.23 -21.73
CA GLU A 25 42.19 0.85 -22.14
C GLU A 25 40.72 0.42 -22.20
N THR A 26 39.93 0.76 -21.18
CA THR A 26 38.50 0.42 -21.13
C THR A 26 37.67 1.23 -22.11
N HIS A 27 38.06 2.47 -22.40
CA HIS A 27 37.31 3.34 -23.31
C HIS A 27 37.67 3.17 -24.79
N ILE A 28 38.91 2.83 -25.12
CA ILE A 28 39.39 2.86 -26.50
C ILE A 28 39.81 1.47 -26.96
N VAL A 29 40.71 0.82 -26.23
CA VAL A 29 41.36 -0.43 -26.68
C VAL A 29 40.38 -1.58 -26.68
N ILE A 30 39.68 -1.82 -25.57
CA ILE A 30 38.75 -2.95 -25.45
C ILE A 30 37.64 -2.86 -26.52
N PRO A 31 36.95 -1.71 -26.70
CA PRO A 31 35.99 -1.53 -27.79
C PRO A 31 36.54 -1.78 -29.19
N LEU A 32 37.74 -1.27 -29.47
CA LEU A 32 38.33 -1.39 -30.80
C LEU A 32 38.70 -2.84 -31.11
N VAL A 33 39.24 -3.56 -30.12
CA VAL A 33 39.52 -5.00 -30.22
C VAL A 33 38.22 -5.80 -30.38
N GLN A 34 37.15 -5.46 -29.67
CA GLN A 34 35.85 -6.12 -29.79
C GLN A 34 35.23 -5.92 -31.18
N ASN A 35 35.28 -4.70 -31.73
CA ASN A 35 34.78 -4.41 -33.08
C ASN A 35 35.61 -5.12 -34.16
N LEU A 36 36.93 -5.13 -34.01
CA LEU A 36 37.84 -5.85 -34.90
C LEU A 36 37.58 -7.36 -34.86
N ALA A 37 37.44 -7.94 -33.66
CA ALA A 37 37.09 -9.34 -33.48
C ALA A 37 35.73 -9.68 -34.10
N GLY A 38 34.74 -8.80 -33.93
CA GLY A 38 33.42 -8.93 -34.55
C GLY A 38 33.48 -8.95 -36.08
N GLY A 39 34.25 -8.05 -36.69
CA GLY A 39 34.43 -8.05 -38.15
C GLY A 39 35.22 -9.24 -38.68
N ILE A 40 36.24 -9.72 -37.94
CA ILE A 40 36.94 -10.96 -38.25
C ILE A 40 35.98 -12.15 -38.18
N ALA A 41 35.07 -12.19 -37.20
CA ALA A 41 34.08 -13.24 -37.08
C ALA A 41 33.09 -13.23 -38.26
N VAL A 42 32.60 -12.06 -38.67
CA VAL A 42 31.73 -11.92 -39.86
C VAL A 42 32.48 -12.33 -41.12
N PHE A 43 33.73 -11.89 -41.29
CA PHE A 43 34.59 -12.33 -42.38
C PHE A 43 34.73 -13.85 -42.41
N ALA A 44 35.09 -14.48 -41.28
CA ALA A 44 35.26 -15.93 -41.18
C ALA A 44 33.96 -16.68 -41.48
N LEU A 45 32.81 -16.16 -41.05
CA LEU A 45 31.51 -16.76 -41.33
C LEU A 45 31.16 -16.66 -42.82
N CYS A 46 31.33 -15.49 -43.44
CA CYS A 46 31.13 -15.34 -44.88
C CYS A 46 32.11 -16.21 -45.68
N TRP A 47 33.40 -16.23 -45.30
CA TRP A 47 34.45 -17.03 -45.93
C TRP A 47 34.16 -18.53 -45.86
N THR A 48 33.79 -19.04 -44.69
CA THR A 48 33.50 -20.48 -44.51
C THR A 48 32.29 -20.91 -45.33
N ILE A 49 31.26 -20.07 -45.43
CA ILE A 49 30.11 -20.29 -46.31
C ILE A 49 30.56 -20.27 -47.79
N THR A 50 31.37 -19.29 -48.18
CA THR A 50 31.90 -19.16 -49.55
C THR A 50 32.75 -20.35 -49.97
N VAL A 51 33.72 -20.77 -49.16
CA VAL A 51 34.61 -21.91 -49.47
C VAL A 51 33.84 -23.22 -49.38
N GLY A 52 32.95 -23.36 -48.39
CA GLY A 52 32.11 -24.53 -48.21
C GLY A 52 31.17 -24.78 -49.39
N LEU A 53 30.53 -23.73 -49.92
CA LEU A 53 29.63 -23.84 -51.08
C LEU A 53 30.40 -23.87 -52.41
N GLY A 54 31.45 -23.06 -52.56
CA GLY A 54 32.18 -22.95 -53.82
C GLY A 54 33.03 -24.17 -54.15
N ARG A 55 33.50 -24.93 -53.16
CA ARG A 55 34.25 -26.17 -53.37
C ARG A 55 33.44 -27.28 -54.06
N TYR A 56 32.12 -27.23 -54.00
CA TYR A 56 31.24 -28.21 -54.64
C TYR A 56 30.68 -27.73 -56.00
N PHE A 57 30.73 -26.44 -56.32
CA PHE A 57 29.91 -25.88 -57.41
C PHE A 57 30.61 -24.84 -58.30
N LEU A 58 31.74 -24.25 -57.89
CA LEU A 58 32.32 -23.05 -58.54
C LEU A 58 33.81 -23.23 -58.89
N TRP A 59 34.22 -22.70 -60.04
CA TRP A 59 35.62 -22.64 -60.49
C TRP A 59 36.48 -21.72 -59.61
N ASP A 60 37.78 -22.01 -59.48
CA ASP A 60 38.75 -21.32 -58.62
C ASP A 60 38.77 -19.79 -58.75
N VAL A 61 38.44 -19.26 -59.94
CA VAL A 61 38.36 -17.80 -60.20
C VAL A 61 37.23 -17.15 -59.40
N ILE A 62 36.06 -17.80 -59.30
CA ILE A 62 34.89 -17.28 -58.60
C ILE A 62 35.10 -17.35 -57.07
N LEU A 63 35.78 -18.39 -56.60
CA LEU A 63 36.16 -18.52 -55.19
C LEU A 63 37.04 -17.36 -54.73
N ARG A 64 37.98 -16.90 -55.56
CA ARG A 64 38.86 -15.75 -55.26
C ARG A 64 38.12 -14.42 -55.20
N GLU A 65 37.11 -14.21 -56.04
CA GLU A 65 36.29 -12.99 -55.98
C GLU A 65 35.36 -12.97 -54.76
N LEU A 66 34.69 -14.07 -54.45
CA LEU A 66 33.82 -14.16 -53.27
C LEU A 66 34.62 -13.97 -51.97
N SER A 67 35.84 -14.51 -51.95
CA SER A 67 36.84 -14.31 -50.90
C SER A 67 37.14 -12.84 -50.65
N PHE A 68 37.37 -12.07 -51.72
CA PHE A 68 37.57 -10.61 -51.62
C PHE A 68 36.33 -9.91 -51.05
N TRP A 69 35.12 -10.26 -51.51
CA TRP A 69 33.89 -9.66 -51.02
C TRP A 69 33.60 -9.98 -49.56
N SER A 70 33.93 -11.18 -49.09
CA SER A 70 33.81 -11.51 -47.67
C SER A 70 34.69 -10.61 -46.79
N ALA A 71 35.90 -10.28 -47.25
CA ALA A 71 36.81 -9.36 -46.56
C ALA A 71 36.27 -7.93 -46.56
N VAL A 72 35.68 -7.48 -47.67
CA VAL A 72 35.01 -6.17 -47.76
C VAL A 72 33.85 -6.08 -46.78
N ILE A 73 33.00 -7.10 -46.69
CA ILE A 73 31.86 -7.12 -45.76
C ILE A 73 32.35 -7.08 -44.31
N GLY A 74 33.32 -7.92 -43.94
CA GLY A 74 33.91 -7.93 -42.60
C GLY A 74 34.57 -6.59 -42.22
N GLY A 75 35.29 -5.98 -43.17
CA GLY A 75 35.86 -4.64 -42.99
C GLY A 75 34.80 -3.56 -42.81
N THR A 76 33.72 -3.60 -43.60
CA THR A 76 32.61 -2.64 -43.53
C THR A 76 31.88 -2.74 -42.18
N VAL A 77 31.63 -3.95 -41.68
CA VAL A 77 31.01 -4.15 -40.35
C VAL A 77 31.93 -3.61 -39.24
N THR A 78 33.23 -3.89 -39.30
CA THR A 78 34.21 -3.33 -38.35
C THR A 78 34.15 -1.81 -38.34
N ALA A 79 34.17 -1.19 -39.52
CA ALA A 79 34.15 0.27 -39.68
C ALA A 79 32.84 0.88 -39.13
N LEU A 80 31.68 0.32 -39.50
CA LEU A 80 30.39 0.81 -39.03
C LEU A 80 30.22 0.69 -37.51
N MET A 81 30.59 -0.45 -36.92
CA MET A 81 30.53 -0.62 -35.45
C MET A 81 31.46 0.33 -34.72
N THR A 82 32.63 0.61 -35.31
CA THR A 82 33.59 1.58 -34.76
C THR A 82 33.04 3.00 -34.84
N ILE A 83 32.45 3.39 -35.97
CA ILE A 83 31.80 4.69 -36.12
C ILE A 83 30.65 4.84 -35.11
N VAL A 84 29.75 3.85 -35.02
CA VAL A 84 28.61 3.92 -34.08
C VAL A 84 29.08 3.97 -32.62
N ARG A 85 30.18 3.31 -32.26
CA ARG A 85 30.65 3.31 -30.87
C ARG A 85 31.38 4.60 -30.47
N PHE A 86 32.21 5.16 -31.34
CA PHE A 86 32.98 6.37 -31.02
C PHE A 86 32.21 7.66 -31.34
N PHE A 87 31.33 7.64 -32.34
CA PHE A 87 30.56 8.80 -32.78
C PHE A 87 29.05 8.65 -32.55
N GLY A 88 28.57 7.55 -31.96
CA GLY A 88 27.15 7.35 -31.68
C GLY A 88 26.55 8.38 -30.72
N ASP A 89 27.37 8.90 -29.80
CA ASP A 89 26.98 10.02 -28.94
C ASP A 89 26.82 11.32 -29.74
N GLU A 90 27.75 11.62 -30.67
CA GLU A 90 27.66 12.79 -31.56
C GLU A 90 26.49 12.68 -32.56
N LEU A 91 26.13 11.46 -32.96
CA LEU A 91 24.94 11.17 -33.78
C LEU A 91 23.62 11.23 -32.99
N GLY A 92 23.67 11.45 -31.67
CA GLY A 92 22.48 11.61 -30.82
C GLY A 92 21.70 10.32 -30.56
N LEU A 93 22.26 9.15 -30.89
CA LEU A 93 21.60 7.84 -30.73
C LEU A 93 21.34 7.52 -29.24
N LEU A 94 22.30 7.84 -28.38
CA LEU A 94 22.18 7.63 -26.93
C LEU A 94 21.13 8.57 -26.32
N ALA A 95 21.07 9.83 -26.75
CA ALA A 95 20.03 10.77 -26.32
C ALA A 95 18.61 10.32 -26.75
N ALA A 96 18.47 9.76 -27.95
CA ALA A 96 17.20 9.21 -28.43
C ALA A 96 16.76 7.98 -27.62
N ALA A 97 17.67 7.03 -27.39
CA ALA A 97 17.41 5.85 -26.56
C ALA A 97 17.03 6.23 -25.11
N TYR A 98 17.71 7.22 -24.54
CA TYR A 98 17.43 7.71 -23.20
C TYR A 98 16.06 8.40 -23.10
N ARG A 99 15.65 9.19 -24.10
CA ARG A 99 14.29 9.78 -24.14
C ARG A 99 13.20 8.72 -24.22
N LEU A 100 13.40 7.68 -25.02
CA LEU A 100 12.45 6.57 -25.15
C LEU A 100 12.32 5.80 -23.83
N GLY A 101 13.44 5.48 -23.18
CA GLY A 101 13.45 4.84 -21.87
C GLY A 101 12.77 5.71 -20.80
N LYS A 102 13.11 7.00 -20.76
CA LYS A 102 12.52 7.96 -19.81
C LYS A 102 11.00 8.07 -19.96
N ARG A 103 10.48 8.12 -21.19
CA ARG A 103 9.04 8.19 -21.43
C ARG A 103 8.29 6.96 -20.89
N SER A 104 8.91 5.78 -20.95
CA SER A 104 8.34 4.55 -20.38
C SER A 104 8.43 4.51 -18.85
N ALA A 105 9.50 5.06 -18.26
CA ALA A 105 9.63 5.15 -16.80
C ALA A 105 8.64 6.16 -16.22
N ASP A 106 8.50 7.33 -16.86
CA ASP A 106 7.60 8.40 -16.43
C ASP A 106 6.13 7.93 -16.43
N SER A 107 5.70 7.10 -17.39
CA SER A 107 4.33 6.55 -17.41
C SER A 107 4.08 5.59 -16.25
N GLN A 108 5.05 4.76 -15.90
CA GLN A 108 4.96 3.85 -14.75
C GLN A 108 4.96 4.62 -13.43
N ILE A 109 5.80 5.65 -13.31
CA ILE A 109 5.84 6.53 -12.13
C ILE A 109 4.49 7.22 -11.95
N ASN A 110 3.92 7.77 -13.03
CA ASN A 110 2.62 8.43 -12.96
C ASN A 110 1.48 7.46 -12.58
N ALA A 111 1.51 6.23 -13.07
CA ALA A 111 0.55 5.20 -12.68
C ALA A 111 0.67 4.86 -11.18
N LEU A 112 1.89 4.70 -10.67
CA LEU A 112 2.15 4.42 -9.25
C LEU A 112 1.79 5.59 -8.33
N ILE A 113 1.96 6.83 -8.80
CA ILE A 113 1.52 8.03 -8.07
C ILE A 113 0.00 8.04 -7.97
N ALA A 114 -0.71 7.82 -9.08
CA ALA A 114 -2.17 7.77 -9.11
C ALA A 114 -2.73 6.65 -8.21
N GLU A 115 -2.11 5.46 -8.23
CA GLU A 115 -2.48 4.36 -7.35
C GLU A 115 -2.28 4.71 -5.87
N ASN A 116 -1.15 5.33 -5.52
CA ASN A 116 -0.89 5.79 -4.15
C ASN A 116 -1.90 6.84 -3.68
N GLU A 117 -2.25 7.79 -4.53
CA GLU A 117 -3.27 8.80 -4.22
C GLU A 117 -4.64 8.16 -3.98
N GLN A 118 -5.02 7.21 -4.82
CA GLN A 118 -6.26 6.46 -4.66
C GLN A 118 -6.29 5.68 -3.34
N LEU A 119 -5.24 4.92 -3.03
CA LEU A 119 -5.14 4.17 -1.76
C LEU A 119 -5.19 5.10 -0.55
N ARG A 120 -4.56 6.28 -0.62
CA ARG A 120 -4.62 7.29 0.45
C ARG A 120 -6.02 7.88 0.60
N ALA A 121 -6.73 8.13 -0.49
CA ALA A 121 -8.11 8.62 -0.46
C ALA A 121 -9.04 7.59 0.20
N THR A 122 -8.97 6.33 -0.22
CA THR A 122 -9.77 5.24 0.38
C THR A 122 -9.45 5.06 1.87
N ALA A 123 -8.17 5.14 2.26
CA ALA A 123 -7.78 5.07 3.67
C ALA A 123 -8.32 6.23 4.52
N ARG A 124 -8.41 7.45 3.96
CA ARG A 124 -9.00 8.61 4.64
C ARG A 124 -10.51 8.45 4.81
N GLU A 125 -11.19 7.98 3.76
CA GLU A 125 -12.62 7.72 3.80
C GLU A 125 -12.98 6.64 4.83
N MET A 126 -12.25 5.52 4.82
CA MET A 126 -12.44 4.46 5.83
C MET A 126 -12.22 4.98 7.25
N ARG A 127 -11.14 5.74 7.51
CA ARG A 127 -10.91 6.34 8.83
C ARG A 127 -12.02 7.29 9.26
N GLY A 128 -12.55 8.10 8.34
CA GLY A 128 -13.67 8.99 8.61
C GLY A 128 -14.92 8.23 9.03
N THR A 129 -15.25 7.15 8.31
CA THR A 129 -16.43 6.32 8.62
C THR A 129 -16.31 5.56 9.95
N THR A 130 -15.13 4.99 10.25
CA THR A 130 -14.88 4.30 11.52
C THR A 130 -14.96 5.28 12.69
N SER A 131 -14.37 6.46 12.57
CA SER A 131 -14.42 7.49 13.61
C SER A 131 -15.86 7.94 13.90
N HIS A 132 -16.68 8.13 12.86
CA HIS A 132 -18.08 8.53 13.03
C HIS A 132 -18.91 7.46 13.75
N LYS A 133 -18.76 6.18 13.39
CA LYS A 133 -19.50 5.08 14.04
C LYS A 133 -19.10 4.89 15.51
N THR A 134 -17.82 5.02 15.83
CA THR A 134 -17.33 4.98 17.21
C THR A 134 -17.91 6.12 18.03
N GLN A 135 -17.90 7.35 17.49
CA GLN A 135 -18.47 8.52 18.15
C GLN A 135 -19.98 8.35 18.41
N GLU A 136 -20.73 7.91 17.40
CA GLU A 136 -22.17 7.64 17.51
C GLU A 136 -22.49 6.58 18.59
N MET A 137 -21.62 5.57 18.76
CA MET A 137 -21.79 4.58 19.81
C MET A 137 -21.57 5.17 21.20
N ILE A 138 -20.53 5.99 21.37
CA ILE A 138 -20.25 6.66 22.65
C ILE A 138 -21.42 7.57 23.04
N GLU A 139 -21.94 8.36 22.11
CA GLU A 139 -23.11 9.21 22.35
C GLU A 139 -24.34 8.41 22.79
N ARG A 140 -24.54 7.21 22.23
CA ARG A 140 -25.63 6.31 22.63
C ARG A 140 -25.44 5.73 24.03
N ILE A 141 -24.21 5.44 24.43
CA ILE A 141 -23.88 5.01 25.80
C ILE A 141 -24.17 6.14 26.78
N ASP A 142 -23.76 7.37 26.44
CA ASP A 142 -23.98 8.55 27.27
C ASP A 142 -25.47 8.85 27.45
N GLN A 143 -26.25 8.78 26.36
CA GLN A 143 -27.69 8.96 26.43
C GLN A 143 -28.36 7.88 27.29
N ALA A 144 -27.99 6.61 27.12
CA ALA A 144 -28.53 5.51 27.92
C ALA A 144 -28.16 5.64 29.40
N GLN A 145 -26.96 6.13 29.71
CA GLN A 145 -26.54 6.41 31.08
C GLN A 145 -27.40 7.51 31.69
N ASN A 146 -27.59 8.64 31.01
CA ASN A 146 -28.40 9.76 31.52
C ASN A 146 -29.85 9.32 31.79
N ASP A 147 -30.44 8.55 30.87
CA ASP A 147 -31.77 7.99 31.03
C ASP A 147 -31.83 7.02 32.24
N ALA A 148 -30.81 6.20 32.43
CA ALA A 148 -30.69 5.28 33.57
C ALA A 148 -30.49 6.00 34.91
N GLU A 149 -29.70 7.08 34.94
CA GLU A 149 -29.54 7.93 36.14
C GLU A 149 -30.88 8.57 36.53
N HIS A 150 -31.66 9.04 35.54
CA HIS A 150 -32.99 9.60 35.78
C HIS A 150 -33.97 8.54 36.33
N LEU A 151 -33.96 7.33 35.77
CA LEU A 151 -34.77 6.22 36.29
C LEU A 151 -34.39 5.83 37.73
N LEU A 152 -33.09 5.81 38.06
CA LEU A 152 -32.64 5.57 39.44
C LEU A 152 -33.14 6.67 40.38
N ALA A 153 -33.01 7.94 39.99
CA ALA A 153 -33.51 9.05 40.79
C ALA A 153 -35.01 8.93 41.09
N LEU A 154 -35.81 8.56 40.10
CA LEU A 154 -37.26 8.30 40.26
C LEU A 154 -37.51 7.11 41.22
N ALA A 155 -36.80 6.00 41.04
CA ALA A 155 -36.95 4.80 41.86
C ALA A 155 -36.63 5.06 43.35
N TYR A 156 -35.51 5.71 43.65
CA TYR A 156 -35.13 6.06 45.02
C TYR A 156 -36.00 7.19 45.60
N GLY A 157 -36.64 8.01 44.75
CA GLY A 157 -37.67 8.97 45.13
C GLY A 157 -39.04 8.34 45.43
N GLY A 158 -39.17 7.01 45.35
CA GLY A 158 -40.41 6.27 45.61
C GLY A 158 -41.39 6.27 44.44
N GLN A 159 -40.99 6.76 43.26
CA GLN A 159 -41.82 6.77 42.05
C GLN A 159 -41.62 5.49 41.24
N SER A 160 -42.64 5.10 40.48
CA SER A 160 -42.54 3.89 39.66
C SER A 160 -41.73 4.16 38.40
N ILE A 161 -40.74 3.31 38.14
CA ILE A 161 -39.99 3.29 36.88
C ILE A 161 -40.73 2.57 35.75
N ALA A 162 -41.99 2.17 35.97
CA ALA A 162 -42.82 1.53 34.97
C ALA A 162 -43.00 2.45 33.75
N ARG A 163 -43.01 1.82 32.57
CA ARG A 163 -43.09 2.49 31.26
C ARG A 163 -44.14 3.58 31.18
N GLU A 164 -45.32 3.34 31.73
CA GLU A 164 -46.47 4.25 31.67
C GLU A 164 -46.23 5.56 32.43
N GLN A 165 -45.47 5.53 33.52
CA GLN A 165 -45.20 6.74 34.33
C GLN A 165 -44.11 7.61 33.73
N VAL A 166 -43.16 7.02 33.00
CA VAL A 166 -42.00 7.75 32.43
C VAL A 166 -42.23 8.13 30.96
N LYS A 167 -43.42 7.87 30.41
CA LYS A 167 -43.74 8.06 28.98
C LYS A 167 -43.66 9.48 28.47
N ALA A 168 -43.91 10.45 29.33
CA ALA A 168 -43.78 11.86 28.99
C ALA A 168 -42.32 12.32 28.82
N TYR A 169 -41.37 11.61 29.42
CA TYR A 169 -39.97 12.07 29.55
C TYR A 169 -38.99 11.24 28.73
N ILE A 170 -39.20 9.93 28.67
CA ILE A 170 -38.27 9.00 28.02
C ILE A 170 -38.99 8.23 26.90
N PRO A 171 -38.50 8.30 25.64
CA PRO A 171 -39.00 7.49 24.54
C PRO A 171 -38.89 5.99 24.86
N GLN A 172 -39.79 5.18 24.32
CA GLN A 172 -39.87 3.74 24.64
C GLN A 172 -38.53 3.02 24.50
N ARG A 173 -37.81 3.23 23.39
CA ARG A 173 -36.53 2.55 23.12
C ARG A 173 -35.43 2.99 24.08
N SER A 174 -35.41 4.27 24.44
CA SER A 174 -34.47 4.81 25.42
C SER A 174 -34.74 4.21 26.81
N TRP A 175 -36.02 4.10 27.17
CA TRP A 175 -36.42 3.46 28.43
C TRP A 175 -36.02 1.98 28.46
N GLU A 176 -36.27 1.21 27.40
CA GLU A 176 -35.87 -0.20 27.31
C GLU A 176 -34.35 -0.38 27.47
N ARG A 177 -33.56 0.46 26.79
CA ARG A 177 -32.09 0.44 26.90
C ARG A 177 -31.61 0.84 28.29
N ALA A 178 -32.19 1.88 28.88
CA ALA A 178 -31.85 2.33 30.22
C ALA A 178 -32.16 1.25 31.26
N VAL A 179 -33.31 0.58 31.16
CA VAL A 179 -33.66 -0.55 32.05
C VAL A 179 -32.70 -1.72 31.84
N GLN A 180 -32.39 -2.09 30.60
CA GLN A 180 -31.42 -3.16 30.31
C GLN A 180 -30.02 -2.82 30.81
N LEU A 181 -29.60 -1.55 30.68
CA LEU A 181 -28.34 -1.05 31.21
C LEU A 181 -28.32 -1.16 32.75
N LEU A 182 -29.39 -0.75 33.42
CA LEU A 182 -29.53 -0.86 34.89
C LEU A 182 -29.52 -2.31 35.39
N MET A 183 -30.09 -3.24 34.62
CA MET A 183 -30.02 -4.67 34.92
C MET A 183 -28.60 -5.22 34.67
N ALA A 184 -27.96 -4.83 33.57
CA ALA A 184 -26.61 -5.26 33.21
C ALA A 184 -25.55 -4.72 34.19
N SER A 185 -25.73 -3.50 34.67
CA SER A 185 -24.89 -2.90 35.72
C SER A 185 -25.19 -3.46 37.11
N GLY A 186 -26.21 -4.30 37.28
CA GLY A 186 -26.61 -4.86 38.59
C GLY A 186 -27.17 -3.81 39.55
N CYS A 187 -27.74 -2.71 39.03
CA CYS A 187 -28.50 -1.74 39.82
C CYS A 187 -29.94 -2.20 40.02
N LEU A 188 -30.48 -2.97 39.08
CA LEU A 188 -31.76 -3.64 39.16
C LEU A 188 -31.58 -5.17 39.14
N ASP A 189 -32.39 -5.88 39.93
CA ASP A 189 -32.57 -7.33 39.83
C ASP A 189 -33.34 -7.71 38.54
N GLN A 190 -33.36 -8.99 38.19
CA GLN A 190 -34.21 -9.61 37.16
C GLN A 190 -35.70 -9.25 37.33
N ASN A 191 -36.15 -9.07 38.58
CA ASN A 191 -37.52 -8.63 38.88
C ASN A 191 -37.72 -7.11 38.86
N ARG A 192 -36.70 -6.33 38.43
CA ARG A 192 -36.70 -4.86 38.36
C ARG A 192 -36.84 -4.14 39.71
N TYR A 193 -36.48 -4.82 40.79
CA TYR A 193 -36.32 -4.17 42.10
C TYR A 193 -34.91 -3.60 42.24
N LEU A 194 -34.78 -2.55 43.05
CA LEU A 194 -33.48 -1.97 43.38
C LEU A 194 -32.63 -3.01 44.12
N ALA A 195 -31.48 -3.35 43.54
CA ALA A 195 -30.54 -4.27 44.16
C ALA A 195 -29.67 -3.57 45.22
N GLU A 196 -29.48 -2.26 45.07
CA GLU A 196 -28.64 -1.45 45.96
C GLU A 196 -29.48 -0.66 46.98
N PRO A 197 -29.00 -0.49 48.23
CA PRO A 197 -29.73 0.25 49.25
C PRO A 197 -29.59 1.77 49.13
N ASN A 198 -28.61 2.27 48.37
CA ASN A 198 -28.30 3.70 48.28
C ASN A 198 -28.12 4.16 46.84
N LEU A 199 -28.78 5.28 46.48
CA LEU A 199 -28.66 5.94 45.18
C LEU A 199 -27.20 6.23 44.81
N ALA A 200 -26.37 6.70 45.76
CA ALA A 200 -24.97 7.02 45.47
C ALA A 200 -24.17 5.78 45.04
N LEU A 201 -24.43 4.62 45.66
CA LEU A 201 -23.80 3.35 45.29
C LEU A 201 -24.30 2.85 43.94
N ALA A 202 -25.61 2.96 43.67
CA ALA A 202 -26.19 2.59 42.39
C ALA A 202 -25.62 3.44 41.24
N LEU A 203 -25.52 4.75 41.43
CA LEU A 203 -24.90 5.66 40.44
C LEU A 203 -23.41 5.36 40.23
N GLY A 204 -22.67 5.09 41.31
CA GLY A 204 -21.26 4.71 41.22
C GLY A 204 -21.04 3.42 40.41
N ARG A 205 -21.90 2.41 40.60
CA ARG A 205 -21.84 1.15 39.85
C ARG A 205 -22.26 1.31 38.39
N LEU A 206 -23.31 2.10 38.12
CA LEU A 206 -23.73 2.40 36.76
C LEU A 206 -22.60 3.07 35.98
N ARG A 207 -21.95 4.08 36.57
CA ARG A 207 -20.84 4.83 35.95
C ARG A 207 -19.62 3.96 35.69
N SER A 208 -19.21 3.12 36.63
CA SER A 208 -18.05 2.24 36.43
C SER A 208 -18.30 1.22 35.32
N TYR A 209 -19.54 0.72 35.21
CA TYR A 209 -19.95 -0.16 34.13
C TYR A 209 -19.94 0.56 32.77
N THR A 210 -20.53 1.76 32.68
CA THR A 210 -20.57 2.52 31.42
C THR A 210 -19.19 3.02 30.98
N ASP A 211 -18.29 3.35 31.90
CA ASP A 211 -16.91 3.72 31.59
C ASP A 211 -16.14 2.56 30.95
N THR A 212 -16.37 1.34 31.43
CA THR A 212 -15.79 0.12 30.83
C THR A 212 -16.33 -0.08 29.40
N ASP A 213 -17.63 0.16 29.21
CA ASP A 213 -18.27 0.08 27.90
C ASP A 213 -17.79 1.18 26.94
N ARG A 214 -17.57 2.42 27.41
CA ARG A 214 -16.97 3.51 26.61
C ARG A 214 -15.57 3.16 26.12
N GLN A 215 -14.74 2.58 26.98
CA GLN A 215 -13.39 2.16 26.59
C GLN A 215 -13.43 1.09 25.50
N ARG A 216 -14.39 0.14 25.58
CA ARG A 216 -14.56 -0.92 24.59
C ARG A 216 -15.21 -0.44 23.28
N ALA A 217 -16.02 0.62 23.34
CA ALA A 217 -16.65 1.25 22.18
C ALA A 217 -15.64 1.87 21.19
N THR A 218 -14.37 2.03 21.60
CA THR A 218 -13.27 2.40 20.69
C THR A 218 -13.01 1.36 19.58
N HIS A 219 -13.52 0.14 19.73
CA HIS A 219 -13.48 -0.90 18.70
C HIS A 219 -14.79 -0.92 17.88
N GLU A 220 -14.69 -0.73 16.55
CA GLU A 220 -15.85 -0.57 15.65
C GLU A 220 -16.86 -1.74 15.67
N SER A 221 -16.39 -2.97 15.96
CA SER A 221 -17.23 -4.16 15.98
C SER A 221 -17.89 -4.45 17.33
N TRP A 222 -17.46 -3.79 18.40
CA TRP A 222 -17.93 -4.08 19.74
C TRP A 222 -19.30 -3.45 19.99
N ARG A 223 -20.17 -4.19 20.69
CA ARG A 223 -21.49 -3.71 21.11
C ARG A 223 -21.74 -4.11 22.56
N PRO A 224 -22.34 -3.23 23.38
CA PRO A 224 -22.70 -3.60 24.74
C PRO A 224 -23.75 -4.72 24.77
N ALA A 225 -23.70 -5.59 25.78
CA ALA A 225 -24.67 -6.68 25.92
C ALA A 225 -26.12 -6.19 26.11
N TRP A 226 -26.29 -5.02 26.73
CA TRP A 226 -27.58 -4.35 26.89
C TRP A 226 -28.05 -3.63 25.61
N TYR A 227 -27.21 -3.55 24.58
CA TYR A 227 -27.55 -2.87 23.33
C TYR A 227 -28.25 -3.84 22.36
N VAL A 228 -29.55 -4.06 22.55
CA VAL A 228 -30.35 -4.89 21.64
C VAL A 228 -30.63 -4.12 20.35
N LYS A 229 -30.10 -4.62 19.23
CA LYS A 229 -30.42 -4.11 17.88
C LYS A 229 -31.86 -4.54 17.58
N ALA A 230 -32.74 -3.59 17.27
CA ALA A 230 -34.10 -3.91 16.84
C ALA A 230 -34.03 -4.89 15.66
N LYS A 231 -34.68 -6.05 15.79
CA LYS A 231 -35.07 -6.83 14.61
C LYS A 231 -36.09 -5.96 13.87
N HIS A 232 -35.73 -5.52 12.67
CA HIS A 232 -36.68 -4.91 11.75
C HIS A 232 -37.70 -5.95 11.30
#